data_AF-A0A2N7Y0C3-F1
#
_entry.id   AF-A0A2N7Y0C3-F1
#
_cell.length_a   1.000
_cell.length_b   1.000
_cell.length_c   1.000
_cell.angle_alpha   90.00
_cell.angle_beta   90.00
_cell.angle_gamma   90.00
#
_symmetry.space_group_name_H-M   'P 1'
#
loop_
_entity.id
_entity.type
_entity.pdbx_description
1 polymer ?
#
loop_
_entity_poly.entity_id
_entity_poly.type
_entity_poly.pdbx_seq_one_letter_code
_entity_poly.pdbx_strand_id
1 'polypeptide(L)'
;MKTAYINETGVKPWNGVEQIDDSQFSTLTLIDHDFRCVWDSWCNVAECLVEEWPIKREWRSIGWGDFYSRTEEYLLKKELAGQIKNGDLFGKNDSTNIYSIIKNIPTLPRDITNSALEGSSETILIMQKSVPSIEQLWTDMTIFEKKVTTKNIKTFLEIHPQTVLCRFFDSETHAAAQFISMIDVQEKLVSAIQKNEIREITQREVYSYIHT
;
A
#
# COMPACT_ATOMS: atom_id res chain seq x y z
N MET A 1 21.48 5.95 6.30
CA MET A 1 21.84 4.61 6.82
C MET A 1 21.46 3.57 5.78
N LYS A 2 21.62 2.26 6.04
CA LYS A 2 21.05 1.23 5.16
C LYS A 2 19.69 0.82 5.71
N THR A 3 18.72 0.65 4.83
CA THR A 3 17.37 0.18 5.16
C THR A 3 17.44 -1.13 5.94
N ALA A 4 16.62 -1.25 6.97
CA ALA A 4 16.41 -2.47 7.74
C ALA A 4 14.99 -3.01 7.50
N TYR A 5 14.74 -4.27 7.88
CA TYR A 5 13.39 -4.82 7.86
C TYR A 5 13.01 -5.52 9.16
N ILE A 6 11.71 -5.58 9.41
CA ILE A 6 11.08 -6.40 10.46
C ILE A 6 10.03 -7.27 9.77
N ASN A 7 9.92 -8.51 10.20
CA ASN A 7 8.88 -9.42 9.74
C ASN A 7 8.03 -9.86 10.92
N GLU A 8 6.73 -9.56 10.87
CA GLU A 8 5.79 -9.84 11.95
C GLU A 8 4.63 -10.69 11.45
N THR A 9 4.22 -11.66 12.27
CA THR A 9 2.98 -12.41 12.07
C THR A 9 1.78 -11.54 12.43
N GLY A 10 0.73 -11.57 11.61
CA GLY A 10 -0.48 -10.76 11.78
C GLY A 10 -0.59 -9.57 10.85
N VAL A 11 -1.66 -8.80 11.02
CA VAL A 11 -1.89 -7.52 10.33
C VAL A 11 -1.46 -6.41 11.28
N LYS A 12 -0.30 -5.83 11.02
CA LYS A 12 0.36 -4.84 11.90
C LYS A 12 0.78 -3.58 11.14
N PRO A 13 -0.20 -2.75 10.71
CA PRO A 13 0.13 -1.52 10.02
C PRO A 13 0.96 -0.59 10.90
N TRP A 14 1.96 0.07 10.31
CA TRP A 14 2.97 0.85 11.03
C TRP A 14 2.36 1.96 11.88
N ASN A 15 1.39 2.68 11.32
CA ASN A 15 0.65 3.74 12.00
C ASN A 15 -0.67 3.25 12.65
N GLY A 16 -0.88 1.93 12.70
CA GLY A 16 -2.10 1.34 13.23
C GLY A 16 -2.09 1.30 14.76
N VAL A 17 -3.06 1.96 15.38
CA VAL A 17 -3.29 1.85 16.84
C VAL A 17 -3.72 0.42 17.21
N GLU A 18 -4.50 -0.22 16.33
CA GLU A 18 -4.96 -1.60 16.51
C GLU A 18 -4.13 -2.55 15.66
N GLN A 19 -3.68 -3.64 16.27
CA GLN A 19 -2.98 -4.74 15.60
C GLN A 19 -3.81 -6.03 15.73
N ILE A 20 -3.72 -6.91 14.73
CA ILE A 20 -4.37 -8.22 14.76
C ILE A 20 -3.29 -9.30 14.70
N ASP A 21 -3.11 -10.03 15.80
CA ASP A 21 -2.20 -11.17 15.91
C ASP A 21 -2.85 -12.45 15.35
N ASP A 22 -3.06 -12.47 14.03
CA ASP A 22 -3.61 -13.63 13.33
C ASP A 22 -2.51 -14.30 12.48
N SER A 23 -2.23 -15.57 12.80
CA SER A 23 -1.18 -16.36 12.14
C SER A 23 -1.39 -16.60 10.65
N GLN A 24 -2.59 -16.35 10.12
CA GLN A 24 -2.87 -16.46 8.69
C GLN A 24 -2.32 -15.30 7.87
N PHE A 25 -1.86 -14.23 8.53
CA PHE A 25 -1.35 -13.03 7.89
C PHE A 25 0.10 -12.75 8.29
N SER A 26 0.77 -11.95 7.48
CA SER A 26 2.08 -11.39 7.79
C SER A 26 2.14 -9.93 7.39
N THR A 27 2.86 -9.16 8.20
CA THR A 27 3.24 -7.79 7.89
C THR A 27 4.76 -7.69 7.93
N LEU A 28 5.32 -7.37 6.78
CA LEU A 28 6.74 -7.08 6.65
C LEU A 28 6.91 -5.57 6.48
N THR A 29 7.83 -4.98 7.23
CA THR A 29 8.10 -3.55 7.20
C THR A 29 9.56 -3.28 6.86
N LEU A 30 9.82 -2.49 5.82
CA LEU A 30 11.11 -1.85 5.53
C LEU A 30 11.15 -0.49 6.23
N ILE A 31 12.27 -0.13 6.84
CA ILE A 31 12.43 1.11 7.62
C ILE A 31 13.76 1.77 7.26
N ASP A 32 13.74 3.07 7.07
CA ASP A 32 14.93 3.93 6.92
C ASP A 32 14.64 5.33 7.47
N HIS A 33 15.65 6.18 7.58
CA HIS A 33 15.52 7.54 8.10
C HIS A 33 14.98 8.53 7.05
N ASP A 34 14.85 8.08 5.81
CA ASP A 34 14.48 8.90 4.66
C ASP A 34 13.59 8.11 3.70
N PHE A 35 12.53 8.74 3.21
CA PHE A 35 11.55 8.11 2.33
C PHE A 35 12.18 7.64 1.02
N ARG A 36 13.11 8.40 0.46
CA ARG A 36 13.78 8.01 -0.79
C ARG A 36 14.56 6.71 -0.62
N CYS A 37 15.27 6.53 0.49
CA CYS A 37 15.97 5.27 0.80
C CYS A 37 15.01 4.09 0.94
N VAL A 38 13.89 4.27 1.66
CA VAL A 38 12.85 3.24 1.79
C VAL A 38 12.25 2.90 0.43
N TRP A 39 11.95 3.91 -0.39
CA TRP A 39 11.38 3.75 -1.72
C TRP A 39 12.34 3.00 -2.66
N ASP A 40 13.63 3.34 -2.64
CA ASP A 40 14.65 2.65 -3.42
C ASP A 40 14.75 1.17 -3.03
N SER A 41 14.75 0.89 -1.72
CA SER A 41 14.74 -0.47 -1.18
C SER A 41 13.46 -1.23 -1.53
N TRP A 42 12.30 -0.58 -1.46
CA TRP A 42 11.01 -1.15 -1.87
C TRP A 42 11.03 -1.48 -3.37
N CYS A 43 11.54 -0.59 -4.22
CA CYS A 43 11.66 -0.85 -5.66
C CYS A 43 12.52 -2.08 -5.94
N ASN A 44 13.68 -2.20 -5.30
CA ASN A 44 14.58 -3.34 -5.48
C ASN A 44 13.93 -4.67 -5.03
N VAL A 45 13.19 -4.65 -3.92
CA VAL A 45 12.43 -5.82 -3.45
C VAL A 45 11.30 -6.13 -4.43
N ALA A 46 10.49 -5.15 -4.81
CA ALA A 46 9.36 -5.32 -5.71
C ALA A 46 9.79 -5.77 -7.12
N GLU A 47 11.00 -5.42 -7.58
CA GLU A 47 11.56 -5.87 -8.85
C GLU A 47 11.77 -7.38 -8.85
N CYS A 48 12.27 -7.94 -7.74
CA CYS A 48 12.44 -9.38 -7.55
C CYS A 48 11.11 -10.15 -7.56
N LEU A 49 9.98 -9.44 -7.44
CA LEU A 49 8.63 -9.98 -7.31
C LEU A 49 7.78 -9.78 -8.57
N VAL A 50 8.31 -9.13 -9.61
CA VAL A 50 7.55 -8.76 -10.83
C VAL A 50 6.97 -9.97 -11.54
N GLU A 51 7.71 -11.07 -11.63
CA GLU A 51 7.22 -12.28 -12.33
C GLU A 51 6.02 -12.91 -11.61
N GLU A 52 6.01 -12.85 -10.27
CA GLU A 52 4.95 -13.44 -9.46
C GLU A 52 3.74 -12.50 -9.34
N TRP A 53 4.00 -11.19 -9.16
CA TRP A 53 2.98 -10.13 -9.08
C TRP A 53 3.20 -9.08 -10.18
N PRO A 54 2.82 -9.40 -11.43
CA PRO A 54 3.06 -8.53 -12.58
C PRO A 54 2.15 -7.29 -12.60
N ILE A 55 1.02 -7.35 -11.90
CA ILE A 55 0.01 -6.28 -11.91
C ILE A 55 0.19 -5.43 -10.67
N LYS A 56 0.32 -4.12 -10.90
CA LYS A 56 0.44 -3.12 -9.85
C LYS A 56 -0.63 -2.05 -10.05
N ARG A 57 -1.32 -1.72 -8.97
CA ARG A 57 -2.38 -0.71 -8.97
C ARG A 57 -2.23 0.21 -7.78
N GLU A 58 -2.57 1.47 -7.95
CA GLU A 58 -2.71 2.43 -6.85
C GLU A 58 -4.21 2.62 -6.60
N TRP A 59 -4.62 2.58 -5.34
CA TRP A 59 -5.95 2.98 -4.91
C TRP A 59 -5.87 4.07 -3.86
N ARG A 60 -6.79 5.03 -3.93
CA ARG A 60 -7.01 6.02 -2.87
C ARG A 60 -8.46 6.50 -2.88
N SER A 61 -8.97 6.83 -1.70
CA SER A 61 -10.20 7.62 -1.56
C SER A 61 -9.92 9.10 -1.78
N ILE A 62 -10.95 9.84 -2.20
CA ILE A 62 -10.89 11.25 -2.57
C ILE A 62 -12.11 11.95 -1.96
N GLY A 63 -11.88 13.12 -1.36
CA GLY A 63 -12.95 13.94 -0.82
C GLY A 63 -13.53 13.34 0.46
N TRP A 64 -12.77 13.49 1.55
CA TRP A 64 -13.25 13.15 2.88
C TRP A 64 -14.32 14.17 3.29
N GLY A 65 -15.60 13.82 3.09
CA GLY A 65 -16.73 14.64 3.50
C GLY A 65 -17.58 15.14 2.33
N ASP A 66 -18.70 15.77 2.67
CA ASP A 66 -19.58 16.39 1.68
C ASP A 66 -18.90 17.61 1.06
N PHE A 67 -18.96 17.71 -0.27
CA PHE A 67 -18.54 18.89 -0.99
C PHE A 67 -19.35 20.10 -0.52
N TYR A 68 -18.70 21.22 -0.23
CA TYR A 68 -19.34 22.48 0.15
C TYR A 68 -20.24 23.02 -0.97
N SER A 69 -19.96 22.66 -2.23
CA SER A 69 -20.80 23.02 -3.36
C SER A 69 -20.68 22.05 -4.54
N ARG A 70 -21.67 22.07 -5.43
CA ARG A 70 -21.59 21.36 -6.73
C ARG A 70 -20.44 21.85 -7.62
N THR A 71 -20.02 23.11 -7.44
CA THR A 71 -18.88 23.68 -8.18
C THR A 71 -17.58 23.02 -7.74
N GLU A 72 -17.40 22.82 -6.44
CA GLU A 72 -16.23 22.13 -5.89
C GLU A 72 -16.17 20.68 -6.36
N GLU A 73 -17.29 19.95 -6.28
CA GLU A 73 -17.39 18.58 -6.80
C GLU A 73 -17.07 18.52 -8.30
N TYR A 74 -17.55 19.49 -9.08
CA TYR A 74 -17.26 19.58 -10.51
C TYR A 74 -15.78 19.88 -10.81
N LEU A 75 -15.16 20.80 -10.07
CA LEU A 75 -13.74 21.13 -10.24
C LEU A 75 -12.86 19.93 -9.90
N LEU A 76 -13.17 19.19 -8.83
CA LEU A 76 -12.47 17.95 -8.50
C LEU A 76 -12.59 16.93 -9.65
N LYS A 77 -13.80 16.69 -10.16
CA LYS A 77 -14.00 15.77 -11.30
C LYS A 77 -13.17 16.18 -12.51
N LYS A 78 -13.11 17.48 -12.81
CA LYS A 78 -12.34 18.02 -13.93
C LYS A 78 -10.84 17.82 -13.73
N GLU A 79 -10.34 18.05 -12.52
CA GLU A 79 -8.94 17.81 -12.17
C GLU A 79 -8.57 16.33 -12.31
N LEU A 80 -9.39 15.44 -11.75
CA LEU A 80 -9.15 13.99 -11.77
C LEU A 80 -9.28 13.41 -13.17
N ALA A 81 -10.19 13.91 -14.01
CA ALA A 81 -10.30 13.51 -15.41
C ALA A 81 -8.98 13.71 -16.17
N GLY A 82 -8.17 14.71 -15.79
CA GLY A 82 -6.83 14.91 -16.36
C GLY A 82 -5.77 13.92 -15.86
N GLN A 83 -6.03 13.18 -14.78
CA GLN A 83 -5.12 12.22 -14.16
C GLN A 83 -5.43 10.75 -14.52
N ILE A 84 -6.63 10.48 -15.02
CA ILE A 84 -7.13 9.14 -15.35
C ILE A 84 -6.68 8.76 -16.77
N LYS A 85 -6.03 7.61 -16.91
CA LYS A 85 -5.64 7.03 -18.20
C LYS A 85 -6.59 5.93 -18.62
N ASN A 86 -6.48 5.47 -19.87
CA ASN A 86 -7.21 4.30 -20.34
C ASN A 86 -6.89 3.08 -19.46
N GLY A 87 -7.94 2.44 -18.94
CA GLY A 87 -7.85 1.29 -18.04
C GLY A 87 -7.92 1.64 -16.57
N ASP A 88 -7.75 2.91 -16.18
CA ASP A 88 -7.99 3.37 -14.82
C ASP A 88 -9.50 3.47 -14.53
N LEU A 89 -9.87 3.44 -13.26
CA LEU A 89 -11.25 3.55 -12.81
C LEU A 89 -11.38 4.68 -11.81
N PHE A 90 -12.35 5.56 -12.05
CA PHE A 90 -12.77 6.60 -11.12
C PHE A 90 -14.27 6.51 -10.93
N GLY A 91 -14.71 6.40 -9.69
CA GLY A 91 -16.10 6.18 -9.35
C GLY A 91 -16.50 6.90 -8.06
N LYS A 92 -17.80 7.12 -7.94
CA LYS A 92 -18.44 7.50 -6.68
C LYS A 92 -19.15 6.28 -6.15
N ASN A 93 -18.92 5.93 -4.89
CA ASN A 93 -19.71 4.91 -4.24
C ASN A 93 -21.04 5.51 -3.76
N ASP A 94 -22.15 5.00 -4.28
CA ASP A 94 -23.50 5.49 -3.96
C ASP A 94 -23.88 5.33 -2.48
N SER A 95 -23.29 4.33 -1.79
CA SER A 95 -23.59 4.04 -0.39
C SER A 95 -22.83 4.94 0.60
N THR A 96 -21.59 5.30 0.28
CA THR A 96 -20.74 6.13 1.13
C THR A 96 -20.71 7.59 0.68
N ASN A 97 -21.15 7.88 -0.54
CA ASN A 97 -21.02 9.17 -1.23
C ASN A 97 -19.56 9.61 -1.45
N ILE A 98 -18.59 8.70 -1.30
CA ILE A 98 -17.15 8.97 -1.42
C ILE A 98 -16.67 8.67 -2.84
N TYR A 99 -15.78 9.52 -3.34
CA TYR A 99 -15.07 9.23 -4.59
C TYR A 99 -13.83 8.40 -4.32
N SER A 100 -13.50 7.49 -5.22
CA SER A 100 -12.26 6.74 -5.17
C SER A 100 -11.73 6.47 -6.57
N ILE A 101 -10.43 6.24 -6.66
CA ILE A 101 -9.73 5.99 -7.91
C ILE A 101 -8.88 4.72 -7.79
N ILE A 102 -8.86 3.91 -8.85
CA ILE A 102 -7.84 2.89 -9.10
C ILE A 102 -7.07 3.30 -10.34
N LYS A 103 -5.75 3.42 -10.21
CA LYS A 103 -4.83 3.62 -11.33
C LYS A 103 -4.04 2.35 -11.59
N ASN A 104 -3.92 1.96 -12.85
CA ASN A 104 -2.89 0.99 -13.23
C ASN A 104 -1.55 1.72 -13.28
N ILE A 105 -0.60 1.23 -12.50
CA ILE A 105 0.74 1.81 -12.43
C ILE A 105 1.74 0.90 -13.15
N PRO A 106 2.91 1.41 -13.55
CA PRO A 106 3.90 0.61 -14.27
C PRO A 106 4.25 -0.71 -13.55
N THR A 107 4.44 -1.77 -14.34
CA THR A 107 4.85 -3.08 -13.81
C THR A 107 6.24 -3.03 -13.20
N LEU A 108 7.15 -2.26 -13.81
CA LEU A 108 8.51 -2.02 -13.29
C LEU A 108 8.43 -1.00 -12.15
N PRO A 109 8.86 -1.37 -10.92
CA PRO A 109 8.75 -0.50 -9.75
C PRO A 109 9.42 0.86 -9.90
N ARG A 110 10.57 0.92 -10.58
CA ARG A 110 11.35 2.15 -10.80
C ARG A 110 10.63 3.20 -11.65
N ASP A 111 9.67 2.77 -12.46
CA ASP A 111 8.88 3.66 -13.32
C ASP A 111 7.66 4.23 -12.58
N ILE A 112 7.37 3.75 -11.37
CA ILE A 112 6.24 4.23 -10.56
C ILE A 112 6.58 5.61 -9.99
N THR A 113 5.71 6.59 -10.24
CA THR A 113 5.77 7.89 -9.58
C THR A 113 5.25 7.74 -8.15
N ASN A 114 6.08 8.05 -7.15
CA ASN A 114 5.80 7.83 -5.74
C ASN A 114 5.18 9.03 -5.01
N SER A 115 4.93 10.16 -5.70
CA SER A 115 4.43 11.38 -5.08
C SER A 115 3.06 11.24 -4.42
N ALA A 116 2.26 10.25 -4.82
CA ALA A 116 0.98 9.93 -4.17
C ALA A 116 1.13 9.01 -2.94
N LEU A 117 2.29 8.36 -2.80
CA LEU A 117 2.62 7.39 -1.74
C LEU A 117 3.44 8.05 -0.62
N GLU A 118 4.28 9.02 -0.98
CA GLU A 118 5.02 9.86 -0.04
C GLU A 118 4.04 10.67 0.84
N GLY A 119 4.16 10.51 2.16
CA GLY A 119 3.31 11.23 3.13
C GLY A 119 1.82 10.86 3.13
N SER A 120 1.39 9.82 2.40
CA SER A 120 -0.02 9.41 2.33
C SER A 120 -0.27 8.05 2.97
N SER A 121 -0.79 8.04 4.20
CA SER A 121 -1.19 6.79 4.87
C SER A 121 -2.41 6.11 4.24
N GLU A 122 -3.21 6.85 3.47
CA GLU A 122 -4.49 6.38 2.93
C GLU A 122 -4.38 5.84 1.50
N THR A 123 -3.25 6.05 0.83
CA THR A 123 -2.99 5.45 -0.48
C THR A 123 -2.49 4.02 -0.30
N ILE A 124 -3.09 3.09 -1.06
CA ILE A 124 -2.75 1.68 -1.03
C ILE A 124 -2.21 1.29 -2.41
N LEU A 125 -1.00 0.74 -2.44
CA LEU A 125 -0.48 0.08 -3.62
C LEU A 125 -0.82 -1.41 -3.54
N ILE A 126 -1.33 -1.98 -4.62
CA ILE A 126 -1.83 -3.34 -4.69
C ILE A 126 -0.98 -4.11 -5.70
N MET A 127 -0.37 -5.22 -5.27
CA MET A 127 0.37 -6.14 -6.13
C MET A 127 -0.44 -7.43 -6.31
N GLN A 128 -0.77 -7.80 -7.55
CA GLN A 128 -1.67 -8.93 -7.87
C GLN A 128 -1.03 -9.90 -8.87
N LYS A 129 -1.30 -11.19 -8.70
CA LYS A 129 -0.83 -12.26 -9.61
C LYS A 129 -1.64 -12.33 -10.90
N SER A 130 -2.96 -12.22 -10.78
CA SER A 130 -3.91 -12.27 -11.89
C SER A 130 -4.63 -10.93 -12.03
N VAL A 131 -5.24 -10.68 -13.19
CA VAL A 131 -6.02 -9.46 -13.46
C VAL A 131 -7.46 -9.71 -13.02
N PRO A 132 -7.88 -9.38 -11.78
CA PRO A 132 -9.30 -9.25 -11.54
C PRO A 132 -9.83 -8.07 -12.38
N SER A 133 -11.12 -8.15 -12.72
CA SER A 133 -11.86 -6.99 -13.22
C SER A 133 -11.59 -5.80 -12.29
N ILE A 134 -11.20 -4.68 -12.88
CA ILE A 134 -10.88 -3.47 -12.11
C ILE A 134 -12.12 -2.94 -11.40
N GLU A 135 -13.31 -3.20 -11.94
CA GLU A 135 -14.61 -2.89 -11.36
C GLU A 135 -14.88 -3.71 -10.09
N GLN A 136 -14.60 -5.02 -10.13
CA GLN A 136 -14.70 -5.87 -8.94
C GLN A 136 -13.70 -5.43 -7.88
N LEU A 137 -12.44 -5.22 -8.26
CA LEU A 137 -11.42 -4.71 -7.33
C LEU A 137 -11.85 -3.37 -6.74
N TRP A 138 -12.39 -2.45 -7.54
CA TRP A 138 -12.87 -1.17 -7.04
C TRP A 138 -13.97 -1.33 -6.00
N THR A 139 -14.94 -2.21 -6.27
CA THR A 139 -16.01 -2.53 -5.32
C THR A 139 -15.45 -3.07 -4.00
N ASP A 140 -14.49 -3.99 -4.06
CA ASP A 140 -13.89 -4.58 -2.86
C ASP A 140 -13.01 -3.57 -2.10
N MET A 141 -12.36 -2.65 -2.81
CA MET A 141 -11.56 -1.58 -2.20
C MET A 141 -12.42 -0.51 -1.50
N THR A 142 -13.75 -0.46 -1.75
CA THR A 142 -14.63 0.49 -1.05
C THR A 142 -14.64 0.32 0.47
N ILE A 143 -14.24 -0.87 0.96
CA ILE A 143 -14.07 -1.14 2.40
C ILE A 143 -13.08 -0.16 3.07
N PHE A 144 -12.17 0.43 2.29
CA PHE A 144 -11.16 1.36 2.77
C PHE A 144 -11.57 2.84 2.69
N GLU A 145 -12.68 3.19 2.02
CA GLU A 145 -13.01 4.58 1.66
C GLU A 145 -13.06 5.54 2.85
N LYS A 146 -13.60 5.07 3.98
CA LYS A 146 -13.75 5.88 5.19
C LYS A 146 -12.52 5.88 6.09
N LYS A 147 -11.70 4.83 6.03
CA LYS A 147 -10.46 4.67 6.82
C LYS A 147 -9.81 3.34 6.47
N VAL A 148 -8.50 3.36 6.29
CA VAL A 148 -7.72 2.12 6.28
C VAL A 148 -7.55 1.61 7.71
N THR A 149 -8.22 0.49 8.03
CA THR A 149 -8.14 -0.16 9.35
C THR A 149 -7.57 -1.57 9.23
N THR A 150 -7.02 -2.07 10.33
CA THR A 150 -6.48 -3.43 10.47
C THR A 150 -7.52 -4.49 10.11
N LYS A 151 -8.77 -4.28 10.55
CA LYS A 151 -9.90 -5.16 10.23
C LYS A 151 -10.23 -5.15 8.73
N ASN A 152 -10.26 -3.97 8.11
CA ASN A 152 -10.55 -3.85 6.68
C ASN A 152 -9.44 -4.48 5.83
N ILE A 153 -8.17 -4.33 6.24
CA ILE A 153 -7.03 -4.98 5.59
C ILE A 153 -7.18 -6.50 5.66
N LYS A 154 -7.47 -7.04 6.85
CA LYS A 154 -7.73 -8.47 7.03
C LYS A 154 -8.84 -8.96 6.10
N THR A 155 -10.02 -8.34 6.16
CA THR A 155 -11.17 -8.74 5.33
C THR A 155 -10.86 -8.68 3.83
N PHE A 156 -10.14 -7.65 3.37
CA PHE A 156 -9.75 -7.55 1.97
C PHE A 156 -8.81 -8.70 1.55
N LEU A 157 -7.82 -9.02 2.36
CA LEU A 157 -6.86 -10.10 2.07
C LEU A 157 -7.52 -11.48 2.13
N GLU A 158 -8.54 -11.69 2.95
CA GLU A 158 -9.34 -12.92 2.94
C GLU A 158 -10.09 -13.12 1.60
N ILE A 159 -10.58 -12.02 1.01
CA ILE A 159 -11.24 -12.04 -0.32
C ILE A 159 -10.20 -12.21 -1.44
N HIS A 160 -9.01 -11.63 -1.27
CA HIS A 160 -7.95 -11.59 -2.27
C HIS A 160 -6.64 -12.23 -1.77
N PRO A 161 -6.61 -13.55 -1.47
CA PRO A 161 -5.52 -14.17 -0.71
C PRO A 161 -4.15 -14.15 -1.39
N GLN A 162 -4.11 -13.98 -2.72
CA GLN A 162 -2.87 -13.91 -3.50
C GLN A 162 -2.38 -12.47 -3.74
N THR A 163 -2.98 -11.48 -3.07
CA THR A 163 -2.62 -10.06 -3.18
C THR A 163 -1.65 -9.66 -2.08
N VAL A 164 -0.74 -8.76 -2.42
CA VAL A 164 0.09 -8.03 -1.43
C VAL A 164 -0.35 -6.58 -1.41
N LEU A 165 -0.75 -6.09 -0.24
CA LEU A 165 -1.00 -4.68 -0.01
C LEU A 165 0.30 -4.01 0.41
N CYS A 166 0.63 -2.92 -0.27
CA CYS A 166 1.76 -2.09 0.02
C CYS A 166 1.29 -0.74 0.57
N ARG A 167 1.88 -0.32 1.69
CA ARG A 167 1.58 0.97 2.33
C ARG A 167 2.87 1.69 2.67
N PHE A 168 2.82 3.00 2.61
CA PHE A 168 3.99 3.86 2.78
C PHE A 168 3.71 4.88 3.87
N PHE A 169 4.76 5.18 4.63
CA PHE A 169 4.74 6.13 5.72
C PHE A 169 5.99 6.97 5.63
N ASP A 170 5.81 8.26 5.85
CA ASP A 170 6.88 9.24 5.90
C ASP A 170 6.62 10.16 7.10
N SER A 171 7.66 10.39 7.89
CA SER A 171 7.61 11.17 9.12
C SER A 171 8.92 11.90 9.32
N GLU A 172 8.96 12.86 10.24
CA GLU A 172 10.17 13.66 10.51
C GLU A 172 11.39 12.84 10.96
N THR A 173 11.19 11.62 11.46
CA THR A 173 12.27 10.79 12.04
C THR A 173 12.64 9.58 11.19
N HIS A 174 11.69 9.07 10.41
CA HIS A 174 11.85 7.87 9.60
C HIS A 174 10.73 7.74 8.59
N ALA A 175 10.99 6.92 7.58
CA ALA A 175 10.00 6.40 6.66
C ALA A 175 9.87 4.89 6.82
N ALA A 176 8.73 4.35 6.39
CA ALA A 176 8.50 2.92 6.35
C ALA A 176 7.70 2.51 5.10
N ALA A 177 8.00 1.33 4.57
CA ALA A 177 7.21 0.68 3.52
C ALA A 177 6.81 -0.71 4.00
N GLN A 178 5.51 -1.00 3.94
CA GLN A 178 4.96 -2.27 4.41
C GLN A 178 4.49 -3.12 3.26
N PHE A 179 4.72 -4.43 3.36
CA PHE A 179 4.06 -5.47 2.58
C PHE A 179 3.15 -6.25 3.54
N ILE A 180 1.85 -6.27 3.27
CA ILE A 180 0.85 -6.95 4.09
C ILE A 180 0.14 -7.99 3.21
N SER A 181 0.13 -9.24 3.64
CA SER A 181 -0.38 -10.36 2.86
C SER A 181 -0.86 -11.51 3.74
N MET A 182 -1.44 -12.52 3.11
CA MET A 182 -1.56 -13.86 3.68
C MET A 182 -0.17 -14.46 3.94
N ILE A 183 -0.07 -15.37 4.92
CA ILE A 183 1.19 -15.96 5.40
C ILE A 183 1.87 -16.84 4.34
N ASP A 184 1.11 -17.44 3.43
CA ASP A 184 1.61 -18.26 2.31
C ASP A 184 2.47 -17.45 1.31
N VAL A 185 2.30 -16.14 1.29
CA VAL A 185 3.09 -15.22 0.46
C VAL A 185 4.42 -14.81 1.11
N GLN A 186 4.54 -14.97 2.45
CA GLN A 186 5.65 -14.44 3.24
C GLN A 186 7.02 -14.95 2.80
N GLU A 187 7.15 -16.24 2.49
CA GLU A 187 8.43 -16.85 2.11
C GLU A 187 9.04 -16.16 0.88
N LYS A 188 8.20 -15.80 -0.11
CA LYS A 188 8.63 -15.10 -1.31
C LYS A 188 9.07 -13.67 -1.00
N LEU A 189 8.34 -12.96 -0.13
CA LEU A 189 8.68 -11.61 0.30
C LEU A 189 10.03 -11.59 1.04
N VAL A 190 10.22 -12.48 2.01
CA VAL A 190 11.47 -12.61 2.78
C VAL A 190 12.63 -12.99 1.85
N SER A 191 12.41 -13.93 0.92
CA SER A 191 13.43 -14.30 -0.06
C SER A 191 13.85 -13.12 -0.94
N ALA A 192 12.91 -12.27 -1.38
CA ALA A 192 13.21 -11.06 -2.15
C ALA A 192 14.01 -10.03 -1.35
N ILE A 193 13.75 -9.91 -0.04
CA ILE A 193 14.49 -9.01 0.85
C ILE A 193 15.91 -9.49 1.11
N GLN A 194 16.07 -10.79 1.34
CA GLN A 194 17.39 -11.40 1.54
C GLN A 194 18.26 -11.27 0.29
N LYS A 195 17.69 -11.39 -0.92
CA LYS A 195 18.40 -11.11 -2.18
C LYS A 195 18.94 -9.68 -2.29
N ASN A 196 18.31 -8.75 -1.59
CA ASN A 196 18.71 -7.33 -1.53
C ASN A 196 19.61 -7.00 -0.33
N GLU A 197 20.07 -8.03 0.42
CA GLU A 197 20.97 -7.88 1.56
C GLU A 197 20.45 -6.91 2.65
N ILE A 198 19.12 -6.76 2.74
CA ILE A 198 18.49 -5.91 3.75
C ILE A 198 18.54 -6.66 5.07
N ARG A 199 19.08 -6.01 6.11
CA ARG A 199 19.26 -6.62 7.43
C ARG A 199 17.93 -6.70 8.17
N GLU A 200 17.67 -7.85 8.80
CA GLU A 200 16.59 -8.00 9.78
C GLU A 200 16.95 -7.33 11.11
N ILE A 201 15.98 -6.63 11.69
CA ILE A 201 16.02 -6.14 13.06
C ILE A 201 14.78 -6.65 13.81
N THR A 202 14.91 -6.79 15.12
CA THR A 202 13.79 -7.15 15.98
C THR A 202 12.94 -5.93 16.33
N GLN A 203 11.69 -6.16 16.75
CA GLN A 203 10.80 -5.09 17.21
C GLN A 203 11.41 -4.23 18.34
N ARG A 204 12.29 -4.82 19.16
CA ARG A 204 12.98 -4.10 20.26
C ARG A 204 14.08 -3.16 19.77
N GLU A 205 14.67 -3.44 18.61
CA GLU A 205 15.76 -2.66 18.03
C GLU A 205 15.25 -1.46 17.22
N VAL A 206 13.96 -1.40 16.89
CA VAL A 206 13.34 -0.35 16.08
C VAL A 206 13.61 1.05 16.61
N TYR A 207 13.35 1.25 17.91
CA TYR A 207 13.53 2.56 18.52
C TYR A 207 14.99 3.02 18.41
N SER A 208 15.94 2.14 18.76
CA SER A 208 17.36 2.45 18.60
C SER A 208 17.75 2.69 17.15
N TYR A 209 17.21 1.90 16.22
CA TYR A 209 17.50 2.04 14.80
C TYR A 209 17.10 3.41 14.26
N ILE A 210 15.89 3.90 14.58
CA ILE A 210 15.35 5.20 14.14
C ILE A 210 16.09 6.41 14.77
N HIS A 211 16.73 6.21 15.92
CA HIS A 211 17.36 7.30 16.69
C HIS A 211 18.90 7.26 16.66
N THR A 212 19.50 6.51 15.74
CA THR A 212 20.96 6.46 15.53
C THR A 212 21.33 7.26 14.28
#